data_AF-A0A2N0L7J5-F1
#
_entry.id   AF-A0A2N0L7J5-F1
#
_cell.length_a   1.000
_cell.length_b   1.000
_cell.length_c   1.000
_cell.angle_alpha   90.00
_cell.angle_beta   90.00
_cell.angle_gamma   90.00
#
_symmetry.space_group_name_H-M   'P 1'
#
loop_
_entity.id
_entity.type
_entity.pdbx_description
1 polymer ?
#
loop_
_entity_poly.entity_id
_entity_poly.type
_entity_poly.pdbx_seq_one_letter_code
_entity_poly.pdbx_strand_id
1 'polypeptide(L)'
;MPKKMKIPKFESEDAERNFWATHDSTDYLNWEGARRLRLENLKPSTKTISLRLPEALLQELKLLANRRDVPYQSLLKVFLAERVEEELGTRHPRVHRAKTTK
;
A
#
# COMPACT_ATOMS: atom_id res chain seq x y z
N MET A 1 11.89 -12.43 -35.04
CA MET A 1 11.59 -12.66 -33.61
C MET A 1 12.66 -11.94 -32.79
N PRO A 2 12.32 -11.01 -31.89
CA PRO A 2 13.35 -10.28 -31.15
C PRO A 2 14.07 -11.22 -30.19
N LYS A 3 15.39 -11.09 -30.13
CA LYS A 3 16.30 -11.95 -29.38
C LYS A 3 16.21 -11.59 -27.89
N LYS A 4 15.64 -12.49 -27.08
CA LYS A 4 15.49 -12.31 -25.62
C LYS A 4 16.88 -12.11 -25.00
N MET A 5 17.10 -10.98 -24.34
CA MET A 5 18.40 -10.64 -23.74
C MET A 5 18.56 -11.38 -22.40
N LYS A 6 19.78 -11.83 -22.10
CA LYS A 6 20.07 -12.52 -20.84
C LYS A 6 20.05 -11.50 -19.69
N ILE A 7 19.36 -11.82 -18.60
CA ILE A 7 19.35 -11.01 -17.38
C ILE A 7 20.79 -10.95 -16.83
N PRO A 8 21.36 -9.74 -16.59
CA PRO A 8 22.68 -9.61 -16.00
C PRO A 8 22.73 -10.18 -14.59
N LYS A 9 23.87 -10.73 -14.17
CA LYS A 9 24.09 -11.09 -12.76
C LYS A 9 24.47 -9.83 -11.99
N PHE A 10 23.65 -9.43 -11.03
CA PHE A 10 23.93 -8.29 -10.15
C PHE A 10 24.59 -8.77 -8.86
N GLU A 11 25.54 -8.00 -8.35
CA GLU A 11 26.25 -8.29 -7.10
C GLU A 11 25.54 -7.69 -5.87
N SER A 12 24.57 -6.78 -6.07
CA SER A 12 23.80 -6.11 -5.02
C SER A 12 22.39 -5.73 -5.50
N GLU A 13 21.42 -5.73 -4.58
CA GLU A 13 20.03 -5.33 -4.84
C GLU A 13 19.90 -3.86 -5.29
N ASP A 14 20.79 -2.99 -4.84
CA ASP A 14 20.79 -1.58 -5.27
C ASP A 14 21.25 -1.42 -6.73
N ALA A 15 22.19 -2.25 -7.17
CA ALA A 15 22.64 -2.27 -8.57
C ALA A 15 21.52 -2.80 -9.48
N GLU A 16 20.77 -3.80 -9.02
CA GLU A 16 19.60 -4.32 -9.71
C GLU A 16 18.50 -3.25 -9.82
N ARG A 17 18.20 -2.54 -8.73
CA ARG A 17 17.19 -1.46 -8.73
C ARG A 17 17.52 -0.36 -9.74
N ASN A 18 18.78 0.08 -9.78
CA ASN A 18 19.23 1.13 -10.70
C ASN A 18 19.20 0.65 -12.16
N PHE A 19 19.49 -0.63 -12.39
CA PHE A 19 19.40 -1.25 -13.72
C PHE A 19 17.94 -1.29 -14.21
N TRP A 20 17.00 -1.76 -13.38
CA TRP A 20 15.57 -1.79 -13.74
C TRP A 20 14.90 -0.42 -13.81
N ALA A 21 15.46 0.59 -13.14
CA ALA A 21 14.98 1.97 -13.27
C ALA A 21 15.29 2.59 -14.65
N THR A 22 16.28 2.05 -15.35
CA THR A 22 16.79 2.58 -16.62
C THR A 22 16.50 1.69 -17.83
N HIS A 23 16.18 0.40 -17.61
CA HIS A 23 15.97 -0.59 -18.67
C HIS A 23 14.53 -1.11 -18.66
N ASP A 24 13.96 -1.28 -19.86
CA ASP A 24 12.59 -1.74 -20.01
C ASP A 24 12.47 -3.26 -19.73
N SER A 25 11.66 -3.59 -18.72
CA SER A 25 11.45 -4.95 -18.22
C SER A 25 10.81 -5.90 -19.24
N THR A 26 10.20 -5.38 -20.31
CA THR A 26 9.63 -6.18 -21.40
C THR A 26 10.65 -6.85 -22.32
N ASP A 27 11.89 -6.37 -22.35
CA ASP A 27 12.96 -6.94 -23.20
C ASP A 27 13.68 -8.14 -22.54
N TYR A 28 13.54 -8.27 -21.23
CA TYR A 28 14.24 -9.28 -20.41
C TYR A 28 13.31 -10.33 -19.80
N LEU A 29 12.02 -10.02 -19.60
CA LEU A 29 11.06 -10.92 -18.93
C LEU A 29 10.08 -11.54 -19.92
N ASN A 30 9.85 -12.85 -19.79
CA ASN A 30 8.90 -13.59 -20.63
C ASN A 30 7.46 -13.41 -20.11
N TRP A 31 6.82 -12.29 -20.47
CA TRP A 31 5.45 -11.96 -20.04
C TRP A 31 4.37 -12.92 -20.54
N GLU A 32 4.63 -13.69 -21.60
CA GLU A 32 3.68 -14.70 -22.12
C GLU A 32 3.39 -15.83 -21.11
N GLY A 33 4.27 -16.06 -20.14
CA GLY A 33 4.07 -17.02 -19.04
C GLY A 33 3.60 -16.39 -17.72
N ALA A 34 3.42 -15.07 -17.67
CA ALA A 34 3.09 -14.36 -16.45
C ALA A 34 1.66 -14.69 -16.00
N ARG A 35 1.53 -15.51 -14.96
CA ARG A 35 0.25 -15.77 -14.31
C ARG A 35 -0.10 -14.61 -13.39
N ARG A 36 -1.35 -14.12 -13.44
CA ARG A 36 -1.90 -13.25 -12.38
C ARG A 36 -1.83 -14.01 -11.06
N LEU A 37 -0.84 -13.70 -10.24
CA LEU A 37 -0.77 -14.15 -8.86
C LEU A 37 -1.91 -13.46 -8.11
N ARG A 38 -2.98 -14.19 -7.78
CA ARG A 38 -3.78 -13.82 -6.63
C ARG A 38 -2.94 -14.21 -5.42
N LEU A 39 -2.49 -13.21 -4.66
CA LEU A 39 -1.77 -13.43 -3.42
C LEU A 39 -2.76 -13.90 -2.35
N GLU A 40 -3.29 -15.12 -2.51
CA GLU A 40 -4.27 -15.74 -1.60
C GLU A 40 -3.68 -16.01 -0.20
N ASN A 41 -2.36 -16.03 -0.09
CA ASN A 41 -1.59 -16.29 1.14
C ASN A 41 -0.88 -15.05 1.71
N LEU A 42 -1.33 -13.83 1.39
CA LEU A 42 -1.04 -12.71 2.28
C LEU A 42 -1.71 -13.04 3.61
N LYS A 43 -0.92 -13.33 4.66
CA LYS A 43 -1.46 -13.48 6.03
C LYS A 43 -2.42 -12.31 6.24
N PRO A 44 -3.69 -12.54 6.67
CA PRO A 44 -4.52 -11.43 7.12
C PRO A 44 -3.72 -10.76 8.24
N SER A 45 -3.15 -9.59 7.96
CA SER A 45 -2.14 -8.95 8.83
C SER A 45 -2.79 -8.35 10.09
N THR A 46 -4.06 -8.67 10.34
CA THR A 46 -4.80 -8.27 11.51
C THR A 46 -4.42 -9.16 12.68
N LYS A 47 -3.55 -8.64 13.56
CA LYS A 47 -3.28 -9.21 14.86
C LYS A 47 -4.28 -8.65 15.88
N THR A 48 -4.96 -9.52 16.62
CA THR A 48 -5.79 -9.09 17.76
C THR A 48 -4.90 -8.54 18.86
N ILE A 49 -5.14 -7.30 19.25
CA ILE A 49 -4.47 -6.64 20.37
C ILE A 49 -5.51 -6.18 21.38
N SER A 50 -5.17 -6.26 22.67
CA SER A 50 -5.97 -5.68 23.75
C SER A 50 -5.46 -4.27 24.06
N LEU A 51 -6.26 -3.25 23.76
CA LEU A 51 -5.93 -1.84 24.02
C LEU A 51 -6.89 -1.27 25.06
N ARG A 52 -6.38 -0.46 26.00
CA ARG A 52 -7.22 0.32 26.92
C ARG A 52 -7.45 1.71 26.35
N LEU A 53 -8.71 2.13 26.29
CA LEU A 53 -9.13 3.44 25.82
C LEU A 53 -10.01 4.10 26.89
N PRO A 54 -9.94 5.43 27.06
CA PRO A 54 -10.92 6.16 27.87
C PRO A 54 -12.34 5.96 27.34
N GLU A 55 -13.32 5.85 28.23
CA GLU A 55 -14.71 5.59 27.85
C GLU A 55 -15.30 6.70 26.98
N ALA A 56 -15.03 7.96 27.33
CA ALA A 56 -15.49 9.12 26.56
C ALA A 56 -15.05 9.07 25.09
N LEU A 57 -13.76 8.76 24.85
CA LEU A 57 -13.21 8.64 23.50
C LEU A 57 -13.87 7.51 22.71
N LEU A 58 -14.16 6.38 23.36
CA LEU A 58 -14.85 5.26 22.71
C LEU A 58 -16.27 5.66 22.28
N GLN A 59 -16.99 6.43 23.09
CA GLN A 59 -18.33 6.92 22.76
C GLN A 59 -18.29 7.91 21.59
N GLU A 60 -17.34 8.84 21.59
CA GLU A 60 -17.13 9.79 20.49
C GLU A 60 -16.80 9.06 19.18
N LEU A 61 -15.93 8.05 19.21
CA LEU A 61 -15.60 7.23 18.05
C LEU A 61 -16.82 6.49 17.51
N LYS A 62 -17.67 5.93 18.39
CA LYS A 62 -18.92 5.27 17.98
C LYS A 62 -19.89 6.25 17.32
N LEU A 63 -20.04 7.45 17.87
CA LEU A 63 -20.88 8.50 17.30
C LEU A 63 -20.39 8.92 15.91
N LEU A 64 -19.08 9.14 15.76
CA LEU A 64 -18.47 9.49 14.48
C LEU A 64 -18.60 8.37 13.44
N ALA A 65 -18.46 7.12 13.86
CA ALA A 65 -18.58 5.96 13.00
C ALA A 65 -20.02 5.81 12.48
N ASN A 66 -21.01 5.95 13.36
CA ASN A 66 -22.41 5.93 12.98
C ASN A 66 -22.77 7.05 11.99
N ARG A 67 -22.26 8.27 12.21
CA ARG A 67 -22.45 9.40 11.27
C ARG A 67 -21.86 9.14 9.88
N ARG A 68 -20.81 8.33 9.79
CA ARG A 68 -20.13 7.96 8.53
C ARG A 68 -20.64 6.63 7.96
N ASP A 69 -21.65 6.03 8.58
CA ASP A 69 -22.19 4.71 8.24
C ASP A 69 -21.12 3.61 8.16
N VAL A 70 -20.16 3.63 9.09
CA VAL A 70 -19.09 2.63 9.18
C VAL A 70 -19.02 2.04 10.58
N PRO A 71 -18.54 0.80 10.75
CA PRO A 71 -18.25 0.24 12.07
C PRO A 71 -17.16 1.03 12.79
N TYR A 72 -17.32 1.25 14.11
CA TYR A 72 -16.34 2.02 14.90
C TYR A 72 -14.93 1.41 14.86
N GLN A 73 -14.83 0.08 14.79
CA GLN A 73 -13.55 -0.61 14.68
C GLN A 73 -12.87 -0.34 13.33
N SER A 74 -13.65 -0.22 12.25
CA SER A 74 -13.14 0.13 10.93
C SER A 74 -12.65 1.57 10.91
N LEU A 75 -13.44 2.50 11.47
CA LEU A 75 -13.05 3.90 11.59
C LEU A 75 -11.76 4.07 12.40
N LEU A 76 -11.65 3.35 13.53
CA LEU A 76 -10.45 3.36 14.37
C LEU A 76 -9.21 2.92 13.60
N LYS A 77 -9.32 1.85 12.78
CA LYS A 77 -8.20 1.38 11.95
C LYS A 77 -7.75 2.43 10.94
N VAL A 78 -8.69 3.13 10.30
CA VAL A 78 -8.39 4.19 9.34
C VAL A 78 -7.64 5.33 10.03
N PHE A 79 -8.16 5.84 11.15
CA PHE A 79 -7.51 6.93 11.88
C PHE A 79 -6.11 6.58 12.39
N LEU A 80 -5.92 5.35 12.90
CA LEU A 80 -4.60 4.89 13.34
C LEU A 80 -3.63 4.78 12.15
N ALA A 81 -4.08 4.25 11.02
CA ALA A 81 -3.25 4.14 9.82
C ALA A 81 -2.84 5.52 9.30
N GLU A 82 -3.78 6.46 9.19
CA GLU A 82 -3.51 7.82 8.73
C GLU A 82 -2.49 8.53 9.64
N ARG A 83 -2.65 8.40 10.97
CA ARG A 83 -1.71 9.01 11.93
C ARG A 83 -0.33 8.37 11.85
N VAL A 84 -0.24 7.06 11.68
CA VAL A 84 1.04 6.35 11.53
C VAL A 84 1.74 6.73 10.22
N GLU A 85 1.01 6.85 9.11
CA GLU A 85 1.54 7.30 7.82
C GLU A 85 2.09 8.73 7.88
N GLU A 86 1.40 9.61 8.61
CA GLU A 86 1.86 10.98 8.87
C GLU A 86 3.18 11.01 9.65
N GLU A 87 3.27 10.24 10.73
CA GLU A 87 4.45 10.22 11.60
C GLU A 87 5.66 9.52 10.96
N LEU A 88 5.43 8.48 10.16
CA LEU A 88 6.50 7.77 9.45
C LEU A 88 6.94 8.49 8.16
N GLY A 89 6.26 9.57 7.77
CA GLY A 89 6.59 10.33 6.56
C GLY A 89 6.33 9.55 5.26
N THR A 90 5.59 8.44 5.31
CA THR A 90 5.32 7.57 4.14
C THR A 90 4.22 8.14 3.22
N ARG A 91 3.71 9.34 3.50
CA ARG A 91 2.71 9.99 2.64
C ARG A 91 3.27 10.21 1.23
N HIS A 92 2.91 9.30 0.33
CA HIS A 92 2.83 9.62 -1.09
C HIS A 92 1.87 10.81 -1.22
N PRO A 93 2.27 11.93 -1.84
CA PRO A 93 1.38 13.06 -2.02
C PRO A 93 0.14 12.59 -2.79
N ARG A 94 -1.01 12.54 -2.13
CA ARG A 94 -2.28 12.30 -2.82
C ARG A 94 -2.52 13.52 -3.69
N VAL A 95 -2.17 13.41 -4.97
CA VAL A 95 -2.50 14.42 -5.99
C VAL A 95 -4.02 14.46 -6.10
N HIS A 96 -4.66 15.26 -5.25
CA HIS A 96 -6.03 15.68 -5.48
C HIS A 96 -5.98 16.64 -6.66
N ARG A 97 -6.17 16.09 -7.85
CA ARG A 97 -6.43 16.83 -9.07
C ARG A 97 -7.76 17.56 -8.86
N ALA A 98 -7.69 18.74 -8.27
CA ALA A 98 -8.78 19.69 -8.24
C ALA A 98 -9.18 19.97 -9.70
N LYS A 99 -10.34 19.46 -10.09
CA LYS A 99 -11.05 19.96 -11.25
C LYS A 99 -11.61 21.32 -10.84
N THR A 100 -10.99 22.39 -11.34
CA THR A 100 -11.50 23.76 -11.42
C THR A 100 -11.09 24.22 -12.82
N THR A 101 -11.91 24.10 -13.86
CA THR A 101 -12.94 25.07 -14.28
C THR A 101 -12.62 26.51 -13.90
N LYS A 102 -11.90 27.21 -14.77
CA LYS A 102 -12.40 28.42 -15.43
C LYS A 102 -11.74 28.57 -16.79
#